data_AF-A0A6J4ED59-F1
#
_entry.id   AF-A0A6J4ED59-F1
#
_cell.length_a   1.000
_cell.length_b   1.000
_cell.length_c   1.000
_cell.angle_alpha   90.00
_cell.angle_beta   90.00
_cell.angle_gamma   90.00
#
_symmetry.space_group_name_H-M   'P 1'
#
loop_
_entity.id
_entity.type
_entity.pdbx_description
1 polymer ?
#
loop_
_entity_poly.entity_id
_entity_poly.type
_entity_poly.pdbx_seq_one_letter_code
_entity_poly.pdbx_strand_id
1 'polypeptide(L)'
;MAKERPANHLHPAYTLAVLLIGIPLFLWWKMNTPDDPGSTVQSPPESHEAVQPAPTPALPAPSPEVSARWKTKLETKEWHAEGAVLLVTLSVHNGADTGIKDLRISCDLYGASGTKIDASKATIFDIVKAGQTREFADFNMGFFHPQTDSLGCRITDLDVIN
;
A
#
# COMPACT_ATOMS: atom_id res chain seq x y z
N MET A 1 7.51 31.32 -17.72
CA MET A 1 8.52 30.72 -18.63
C MET A 1 8.28 29.22 -18.63
N ALA A 2 7.63 28.70 -19.68
CA ALA A 2 7.29 27.29 -19.79
C ALA A 2 8.52 26.51 -20.29
N LYS A 3 8.99 25.53 -19.50
CA LYS A 3 10.08 24.62 -19.86
C LYS A 3 9.46 23.42 -20.58
N GLU A 4 9.56 23.40 -21.90
CA GLU A 4 9.17 22.26 -22.72
C GLU A 4 9.99 21.02 -22.32
N ARG A 5 9.31 19.89 -22.09
CA ARG A 5 9.97 18.60 -21.87
C ARG A 5 10.17 17.90 -23.23
N PRO A 6 11.36 17.40 -23.57
CA PRO A 6 11.55 16.59 -24.76
C PRO A 6 10.91 15.20 -24.59
N ALA A 7 10.27 14.72 -25.66
CA ALA A 7 9.69 13.41 -25.78
C ALA A 7 10.79 12.33 -25.79
N ASN A 8 10.69 11.37 -24.87
CA ASN A 8 11.54 10.18 -24.88
C ASN A 8 11.09 9.22 -25.98
N HIS A 9 11.93 9.09 -27.01
CA HIS A 9 11.87 8.03 -28.00
C HIS A 9 12.13 6.66 -27.35
N LEU A 10 11.13 5.78 -27.40
CA LEU A 10 11.23 4.38 -27.03
C LEU A 10 11.68 3.57 -28.26
N HIS A 11 12.86 2.95 -28.19
CA HIS A 11 13.32 2.00 -29.21
C HIS A 11 12.66 0.61 -28.98
N PRO A 12 12.05 -0.01 -29.99
CA PRO A 12 11.62 -1.41 -29.93
C PRO A 12 12.65 -2.29 -30.64
N ALA A 13 13.40 -3.10 -29.90
CA ALA A 13 14.22 -4.13 -30.54
C ALA A 13 14.54 -5.31 -29.60
N TYR A 14 14.24 -6.51 -30.10
CA TYR A 14 14.75 -7.83 -29.71
C TYR A 14 14.10 -8.62 -28.57
N THR A 15 12.99 -9.23 -28.99
CA THR A 15 12.62 -10.65 -28.84
C THR A 15 13.76 -11.69 -28.66
N LEU A 16 13.44 -12.66 -27.79
CA LEU A 16 13.77 -14.11 -27.79
C LEU A 16 15.17 -14.60 -27.39
N ALA A 17 15.24 -15.25 -26.22
CA ALA A 17 16.04 -16.46 -26.00
C ALA A 17 15.37 -17.34 -24.91
N VAL A 18 14.78 -18.46 -25.35
CA VAL A 18 14.32 -19.57 -24.51
C VAL A 18 15.36 -20.68 -24.62
N LEU A 19 15.78 -21.28 -23.50
CA LEU A 19 15.95 -22.73 -23.27
C LEU A 19 17.12 -23.09 -22.32
N LEU A 20 16.75 -23.91 -21.31
CA LEU A 20 17.47 -25.07 -20.74
C LEU A 20 18.71 -24.86 -19.85
N ILE A 21 18.49 -24.82 -18.54
CA ILE A 21 19.35 -25.44 -17.50
C ILE A 21 18.38 -25.83 -16.36
N GLY A 22 18.02 -27.10 -16.12
CA GLY A 22 18.89 -28.14 -15.61
C GLY A 22 18.46 -28.48 -14.19
N ILE A 23 17.36 -29.23 -14.05
CA ILE A 23 16.97 -29.89 -12.79
C ILE A 23 17.99 -31.02 -12.56
N PRO A 24 18.87 -30.92 -11.56
CA PRO A 24 18.88 -31.97 -10.54
C PRO A 24 19.40 -31.43 -9.19
N LEU A 25 18.51 -30.82 -8.40
CA LEU A 25 18.76 -30.48 -6.98
C LEU A 25 17.67 -31.04 -6.06
N PHE A 26 17.00 -32.11 -6.50
CA PHE A 26 15.96 -32.83 -5.75
C PHE A 26 16.42 -34.21 -5.22
N LEU A 27 17.71 -34.55 -5.38
CA LEU A 27 18.29 -35.82 -4.92
C LEU A 27 19.37 -35.63 -3.84
N TRP A 28 19.38 -34.48 -3.16
CA TRP A 28 20.29 -34.18 -2.04
C TRP A 28 19.56 -33.79 -0.74
N TRP A 29 18.29 -34.13 -0.60
CA TRP A 29 17.57 -34.08 0.68
C TRP A 29 17.59 -35.45 1.39
N LYS A 30 17.56 -36.57 0.65
CA LYS A 30 17.15 -37.87 1.24
C LYS A 30 18.21 -38.67 2.02
N MET A 31 19.30 -38.05 2.48
CA MET A 31 20.36 -38.74 3.25
C MET A 31 20.87 -37.89 4.42
N ASN A 32 20.07 -37.74 5.48
CA ASN A 32 20.54 -37.63 6.87
C ASN A 32 19.34 -37.42 7.81
N THR A 33 18.79 -38.52 8.32
CA THR A 33 18.01 -38.49 9.56
C THR A 33 18.52 -39.64 10.42
N PRO A 34 19.16 -39.35 11.58
CA PRO A 34 19.58 -40.37 12.52
C PRO A 34 18.38 -41.17 13.04
N ASP A 35 18.56 -42.49 13.15
CA ASP A 35 17.62 -43.43 13.73
C ASP A 35 17.40 -43.15 15.23
N ASP A 36 16.14 -43.10 15.66
CA ASP A 36 15.74 -43.04 17.06
C ASP A 36 15.11 -44.39 17.46
N PRO A 37 15.71 -45.18 18.36
CA PRO A 37 15.18 -46.49 18.72
C PRO A 37 14.25 -46.40 19.94
N GLY A 38 12.98 -46.72 19.71
CA GLY A 38 12.19 -47.51 20.66
C GLY A 38 11.36 -46.76 21.70
N SER A 39 10.04 -46.88 21.59
CA SER A 39 9.24 -47.52 22.65
C SER A 39 7.78 -47.68 22.23
N THR A 40 7.34 -48.92 22.37
CA THR A 40 5.97 -49.41 22.21
C THR A 40 5.04 -48.80 23.25
N VAL A 41 3.91 -48.23 22.82
CA VAL A 41 2.68 -48.15 23.64
C VAL A 41 1.46 -48.44 22.77
N GLN A 42 0.63 -49.36 23.27
CA GLN A 42 -0.54 -49.99 22.67
C GLN A 42 -1.62 -48.99 22.21
N SER A 43 -2.21 -49.29 21.05
CA SER A 43 -3.45 -48.68 20.58
C SER A 43 -4.66 -49.18 21.39
N PRO A 44 -5.50 -48.28 21.95
CA PRO A 44 -6.85 -48.64 22.41
C PRO A 44 -7.78 -48.88 21.21
N PRO A 45 -8.90 -49.60 21.38
CA PRO A 45 -9.80 -49.96 20.29
C PRO A 45 -10.46 -48.71 19.68
N GLU A 46 -10.40 -48.64 18.36
CA GLU A 46 -10.94 -47.61 17.49
C GLU A 46 -12.48 -47.60 17.56
N SER A 47 -13.04 -46.72 18.38
CA SER A 47 -14.40 -46.24 18.19
C SER A 47 -14.36 -45.14 17.13
N HIS A 48 -14.82 -45.45 15.92
CA HIS A 48 -15.06 -44.48 14.87
C HIS A 48 -16.21 -43.54 15.27
N GLU A 49 -15.91 -42.53 16.08
CA GLU A 49 -16.75 -41.34 16.15
C GLU A 49 -16.22 -40.36 15.12
N ALA A 50 -17.05 -40.02 14.14
CA ALA A 50 -16.69 -39.10 13.06
C ALA A 50 -16.28 -37.75 13.68
N VAL A 51 -14.98 -37.45 13.65
CA VAL A 51 -14.45 -36.13 14.00
C VAL A 51 -15.00 -35.14 12.98
N GLN A 52 -16.08 -34.45 13.34
CA GLN A 52 -16.59 -33.33 12.55
C GLN A 52 -15.49 -32.26 12.51
N PRO A 53 -15.14 -31.72 11.32
CA PRO A 53 -14.18 -30.63 11.25
C PRO A 53 -14.72 -29.45 12.06
N ALA A 54 -13.94 -28.99 13.03
CA ALA A 54 -14.28 -27.81 13.82
C ALA A 54 -14.56 -26.62 12.88
N PRO A 55 -15.59 -25.80 13.14
CA PRO A 55 -15.88 -24.64 12.31
C PRO A 55 -14.68 -23.68 12.34
N THR A 56 -14.10 -23.42 11.18
CA THR A 56 -13.06 -22.38 11.01
C THR A 56 -13.59 -21.06 11.57
N PRO A 57 -12.87 -20.39 12.50
CA PRO A 57 -13.27 -19.07 12.97
C PRO A 57 -13.40 -18.11 11.78
N ALA A 58 -14.59 -17.56 11.57
CA ALA A 58 -14.79 -16.51 10.57
C ALA A 58 -13.92 -15.31 10.95
N LEU A 59 -13.13 -14.80 9.99
CA LEU A 59 -12.34 -13.59 10.20
C LEU A 59 -13.26 -12.45 10.66
N PRO A 60 -12.91 -11.69 11.72
CA PRO A 60 -13.69 -10.53 12.12
C PRO A 60 -13.75 -9.50 10.99
N ALA A 61 -14.91 -8.88 10.80
CA ALA A 61 -15.07 -7.82 9.83
C ALA A 61 -14.11 -6.65 10.12
N PRO A 62 -13.57 -5.96 9.09
CA PRO A 62 -12.70 -4.81 9.28
C PRO A 62 -13.43 -3.67 10.01
N SER A 63 -12.68 -2.83 10.73
CA SER A 63 -13.27 -1.64 11.38
C SER A 63 -13.85 -0.67 10.34
N PRO A 64 -14.81 0.21 10.73
CA PRO A 64 -15.39 1.20 9.83
C PRO A 64 -14.34 2.08 9.16
N GLU A 65 -13.31 2.51 9.90
CA GLU A 65 -12.20 3.34 9.40
C GLU A 65 -11.38 2.64 8.32
N VAL A 66 -11.03 1.37 8.52
CA VAL A 66 -10.29 0.57 7.53
C VAL A 66 -11.11 0.42 6.25
N SER A 67 -12.41 0.15 6.39
CA SER A 67 -13.33 0.00 5.27
C SER A 67 -13.50 1.31 4.49
N ALA A 68 -13.67 2.44 5.19
CA ALA A 68 -13.81 3.75 4.58
C ALA A 68 -12.52 4.19 3.87
N ARG A 69 -11.35 3.95 4.47
CA ARG A 69 -10.05 4.30 3.86
C ARG A 69 -9.82 3.56 2.55
N TRP A 70 -10.17 2.29 2.45
CA TRP A 70 -10.04 1.53 1.19
C TRP A 70 -10.97 2.02 0.07
N LYS A 71 -12.11 2.60 0.42
CA LYS A 71 -13.05 3.21 -0.53
C LYS A 71 -12.74 4.67 -0.85
N THR A 72 -11.83 5.28 -0.10
CA THR A 72 -11.42 6.67 -0.29
C THR A 72 -10.28 6.74 -1.30
N LYS A 73 -10.42 7.62 -2.30
CA LYS A 73 -9.38 7.87 -3.30
C LYS A 73 -8.80 9.26 -3.09
N LEU A 74 -7.48 9.35 -3.17
CA LEU A 74 -6.74 10.61 -3.17
C LEU A 74 -6.07 10.79 -4.52
N GLU A 75 -6.22 11.97 -5.10
CA GLU A 75 -5.50 12.41 -6.28
C GLU A 75 -4.73 13.69 -5.93
N THR A 76 -3.46 13.75 -6.34
CA THR A 76 -2.65 14.97 -6.29
C THR A 76 -2.77 15.65 -7.64
N LYS A 77 -3.38 16.84 -7.68
CA LYS A 77 -3.61 17.57 -8.94
C LYS A 77 -2.41 18.40 -9.34
N GLU A 78 -1.93 19.21 -8.41
CA GLU A 78 -0.80 20.11 -8.61
C GLU A 78 -0.11 20.34 -7.28
N TRP A 79 1.13 20.79 -7.36
CA TRP A 79 1.88 21.28 -6.22
C TRP A 79 2.80 22.40 -6.67
N HIS A 80 3.12 23.29 -5.76
CA HIS A 80 4.09 24.34 -5.98
C HIS A 80 4.74 24.76 -4.66
N ALA A 81 5.77 25.58 -4.77
CA ALA A 81 6.46 26.15 -3.62
C ALA A 81 6.12 27.63 -3.50
N GLU A 82 5.81 28.08 -2.29
CA GLU A 82 5.80 29.49 -1.91
C GLU A 82 6.91 29.73 -0.89
N GLY A 83 8.04 30.25 -1.37
CA GLY A 83 9.28 30.29 -0.59
C GLY A 83 9.74 28.88 -0.22
N ALA A 84 9.84 28.60 1.08
CA ALA A 84 10.22 27.28 1.60
C ALA A 84 9.02 26.36 1.88
N VAL A 85 7.79 26.82 1.64
CA VAL A 85 6.54 26.10 1.97
C VAL A 85 6.06 25.33 0.75
N LEU A 86 5.67 24.08 0.96
CA LEU A 86 5.03 23.23 -0.03
C LEU A 86 3.51 23.38 0.04
N LEU A 87 2.91 23.77 -1.07
CA LEU A 87 1.47 23.86 -1.26
C LEU A 87 1.02 22.79 -2.25
N VAL A 88 -0.05 22.06 -1.93
CA VAL A 88 -0.54 20.94 -2.75
C VAL A 88 -2.05 21.06 -2.93
N THR A 89 -2.53 20.91 -4.17
CA THR A 89 -3.95 20.76 -4.46
C THR A 89 -4.31 19.28 -4.50
N LEU A 90 -5.17 18.86 -3.57
CA LEU A 90 -5.60 17.48 -3.38
C LEU A 90 -7.09 17.32 -3.72
N SER A 91 -7.44 16.25 -4.41
CA SER A 91 -8.82 15.84 -4.64
C SER A 91 -9.10 14.54 -3.91
N VAL A 92 -10.07 14.56 -3.00
CA VAL A 92 -10.46 13.41 -2.17
C VAL A 92 -11.87 12.99 -2.55
N HIS A 93 -12.00 11.76 -3.03
CA HIS A 93 -13.29 11.12 -3.25
C HIS A 93 -13.58 10.11 -2.14
N ASN A 94 -14.66 10.33 -1.40
CA ASN A 94 -15.16 9.40 -0.39
C ASN A 94 -16.16 8.43 -1.03
N GLY A 95 -15.71 7.22 -1.39
CA GLY A 95 -16.57 6.15 -1.88
C GLY A 95 -17.28 5.33 -0.79
N ALA A 96 -17.14 5.70 0.48
CA ALA A 96 -17.84 5.05 1.59
C ALA A 96 -19.31 5.53 1.70
N ASP A 97 -20.09 4.80 2.50
CA ASP A 97 -21.48 5.09 2.87
C ASP A 97 -21.61 6.07 4.04
N THR A 98 -20.49 6.36 4.70
CA THR A 98 -20.37 7.27 5.85
C THR A 98 -19.49 8.45 5.51
N GLY A 99 -19.67 9.57 6.24
CA GLY A 99 -18.76 10.71 6.12
C GLY A 99 -17.39 10.39 6.69
N ILE A 100 -16.34 10.95 6.10
CA ILE A 100 -14.97 10.86 6.63
C ILE A 100 -14.48 12.25 7.04
N LYS A 101 -13.60 12.31 8.03
CA LYS A 101 -12.99 13.56 8.49
C LYS A 101 -11.53 13.36 8.93
N ASP A 102 -10.85 14.48 9.20
CA ASP A 102 -9.51 14.52 9.79
C ASP A 102 -8.50 13.66 9.01
N LEU A 103 -8.40 13.93 7.71
CA LEU A 103 -7.62 13.13 6.78
C LEU A 103 -6.12 13.34 7.03
N ARG A 104 -5.42 12.30 7.48
CA ARG A 104 -3.98 12.32 7.72
C ARG A 104 -3.24 12.01 6.42
N ILE A 105 -2.66 13.04 5.82
CA ILE A 105 -1.95 12.97 4.54
C ILE A 105 -0.45 12.82 4.77
N SER A 106 0.20 11.97 3.98
CA SER A 106 1.66 11.92 3.87
C SER A 106 2.05 12.04 2.40
N CYS A 107 2.95 12.97 2.10
CA CYS A 107 3.54 13.15 0.77
C CYS A 107 5.01 12.79 0.84
N ASP A 108 5.42 11.76 0.09
CA ASP A 108 6.82 11.42 -0.07
C ASP A 108 7.43 12.34 -1.14
N LEU A 109 8.59 12.91 -0.83
CA LEU A 109 9.29 13.86 -1.69
C LEU A 109 10.49 13.18 -2.34
N TYR A 110 10.64 13.36 -3.64
CA TYR A 110 11.66 12.69 -4.45
C TYR A 110 12.55 13.72 -5.15
N GLY A 111 13.85 13.44 -5.19
CA GLY A 111 14.80 14.21 -6.01
C GLY A 111 14.73 13.82 -7.49
N ALA A 112 15.46 14.53 -8.34
CA ALA A 112 15.47 14.32 -9.79
C ALA A 112 15.90 12.89 -10.23
N SER A 113 16.63 12.16 -9.39
CA SER A 113 16.98 10.75 -9.64
C SER A 113 15.86 9.75 -9.32
N GLY A 114 14.74 10.21 -8.74
CA GLY A 114 13.69 9.37 -8.17
C GLY A 114 14.01 8.84 -6.77
N THR A 115 15.14 9.22 -6.16
CA THR A 115 15.43 8.86 -4.77
C THR A 115 14.52 9.64 -3.83
N LYS A 116 13.88 8.93 -2.88
CA LYS A 116 13.13 9.58 -1.80
C LYS A 116 14.09 10.35 -0.91
N ILE A 117 13.87 11.66 -0.80
CA ILE A 117 14.73 12.54 0.01
C ILE A 117 14.07 12.94 1.33
N ASP A 118 12.75 12.97 1.38
CA ASP A 118 12.00 13.35 2.59
C ASP A 118 10.54 12.86 2.53
N ALA A 119 9.78 13.13 3.58
CA ALA A 119 8.33 13.02 3.59
C ALA A 119 7.70 14.12 4.45
N SER A 120 6.67 14.77 3.92
CA SER A 120 5.82 15.68 4.68
C SER A 120 4.56 14.96 5.19
N LYS A 121 4.03 15.40 6.34
CA LYS A 121 2.77 14.93 6.93
C LYS A 121 1.95 16.11 7.44
N ALA A 122 0.66 16.10 7.15
CA ALA A 122 -0.29 17.09 7.64
C ALA A 122 -1.69 16.48 7.73
N THR A 123 -2.59 17.13 8.48
CA THR A 123 -3.99 16.70 8.62
C THR A 123 -4.92 17.74 8.02
N ILE A 124 -5.82 17.29 7.15
CA ILE A 124 -6.92 18.12 6.63
C ILE A 124 -8.09 17.99 7.61
N PHE A 125 -8.33 19.03 8.40
CA PHE A 125 -9.44 19.10 9.36
C PHE A 125 -10.73 19.54 8.67
N ASP A 126 -11.32 18.64 7.88
CA ASP A 126 -12.58 18.88 7.17
C ASP A 126 -13.34 17.56 6.94
N ILE A 127 -14.60 17.67 6.55
CA ILE A 127 -15.51 16.56 6.30
C ILE A 127 -15.68 16.34 4.79
N VAL A 128 -15.48 15.11 4.34
CA VAL A 128 -15.90 14.65 3.01
C VAL A 128 -17.10 13.72 3.17
N LYS A 129 -18.28 14.19 2.77
CA LYS A 129 -19.54 13.42 2.88
C LYS A 129 -19.48 12.14 2.02
N ALA A 130 -20.29 11.15 2.40
CA ALA A 130 -20.44 9.90 1.66
C ALA A 130 -20.76 10.15 0.18
N GLY A 131 -20.06 9.45 -0.71
CA GLY A 131 -20.18 9.55 -2.17
C GLY A 131 -19.71 10.88 -2.79
N GLN A 132 -19.18 11.82 -2.00
CA GLN A 132 -18.77 13.13 -2.50
C GLN A 132 -17.27 13.19 -2.81
N THR A 133 -16.93 14.11 -3.70
CA THR A 133 -15.55 14.53 -3.94
C THR A 133 -15.35 15.95 -3.43
N ARG A 134 -14.26 16.20 -2.72
CA ARG A 134 -13.82 17.54 -2.31
C ARG A 134 -12.42 17.83 -2.80
N GLU A 135 -12.21 19.08 -3.18
CA GLU A 135 -10.91 19.62 -3.53
C GLU A 135 -10.39 20.51 -2.39
N PHE A 136 -9.11 20.36 -2.09
CA PHE A 136 -8.37 21.15 -1.11
C PHE A 136 -7.23 21.82 -1.87
N ALA A 137 -7.46 23.03 -2.35
CA ALA A 137 -6.47 23.83 -3.06
C ALA A 137 -5.43 24.41 -2.09
N ASP A 138 -4.19 24.51 -2.55
CA ASP A 138 -3.06 25.13 -1.84
C ASP A 138 -2.93 24.68 -0.38
N PHE A 139 -3.15 23.39 -0.14
CA PHE A 139 -3.04 22.83 1.20
C PHE A 139 -1.57 22.84 1.64
N ASN A 140 -1.31 23.49 2.77
CA ASN A 140 0.02 23.66 3.31
C ASN A 140 0.54 22.35 3.91
N MET A 141 1.56 21.79 3.26
CA MET A 141 2.27 20.59 3.69
C MET A 141 3.55 20.92 4.49
N GLY A 142 3.74 22.16 4.93
CA GLY A 142 4.92 22.60 5.66
C GLY A 142 6.14 22.78 4.77
N PHE A 143 7.32 22.70 5.38
CA PHE A 143 8.58 22.90 4.67
C PHE A 143 8.96 21.68 3.82
N PHE A 144 9.64 21.92 2.70
CA PHE A 144 10.14 20.86 1.83
C PHE A 144 11.64 21.01 1.55
N HIS A 145 12.27 19.91 1.15
CA HIS A 145 13.68 19.93 0.78
C HIS A 145 13.87 20.61 -0.59
N PRO A 146 14.81 21.57 -0.75
CA PRO A 146 14.98 22.31 -2.01
C PRO A 146 15.32 21.46 -3.24
N GLN A 147 15.76 20.22 -3.05
CA GLN A 147 16.05 19.27 -4.13
C GLN A 147 14.82 18.45 -4.58
N THR A 148 13.62 18.74 -4.05
CA THR A 148 12.39 18.04 -4.45
C THR A 148 12.05 18.36 -5.90
N ASP A 149 11.93 17.32 -6.72
CA ASP A 149 11.57 17.40 -8.14
C ASP A 149 10.17 16.81 -8.41
N SER A 150 9.73 15.88 -7.56
CA SER A 150 8.39 15.32 -7.60
C SER A 150 7.92 14.86 -6.23
N LEU A 151 6.63 14.59 -6.10
CA LEU A 151 6.04 14.07 -4.87
C LEU A 151 4.91 13.09 -5.17
N GLY A 152 4.58 12.25 -4.18
CA GLY A 152 3.41 11.39 -4.20
C GLY A 152 2.73 11.39 -2.84
N CYS A 153 1.44 11.75 -2.82
CA CYS A 153 0.65 11.82 -1.58
C CYS A 153 -0.25 10.60 -1.40
N ARG A 154 -0.50 10.25 -0.13
CA ARG A 154 -1.44 9.21 0.26
C ARG A 154 -2.18 9.59 1.55
N ILE A 155 -3.39 9.08 1.70
CA ILE A 155 -4.10 9.08 2.98
C ILE A 155 -3.50 7.94 3.82
N THR A 156 -2.89 8.31 4.93
CA THR A 156 -2.35 7.36 5.91
C THR A 156 -3.39 6.94 6.92
N ASP A 157 -4.29 7.85 7.28
CA ASP A 157 -5.39 7.55 8.18
C ASP A 157 -6.54 8.56 8.05
N LEU A 158 -7.70 8.22 8.59
CA LEU A 158 -8.90 9.07 8.62
C LEU A 158 -9.84 8.65 9.76
N ASP A 159 -10.77 9.52 10.11
CA ASP A 159 -11.83 9.23 11.07
C ASP A 159 -13.18 9.12 10.33
N VAL A 160 -14.10 8.31 10.85
CA VAL A 160 -15.47 8.17 10.31
C VAL A 160 -16.46 8.97 11.16
N ILE A 161 -17.47 9.54 10.50
CA ILE A 161 -18.59 10.23 11.14
C ILE A 161 -19.71 9.21 11.36
N ASN A 162 -20.07 9.02 12.63
CA ASN A 162 -21.19 8.18 13.06
C ASN A 162 -22.53 8.91 12.98
#